data_AF-A0A7L4CET0-F1
#
_entry.id   AF-A0A7L4CET0-F1
#
_cell.length_a   1.000
_cell.length_b   1.000
_cell.length_c   1.000
_cell.angle_alpha   90.00
_cell.angle_beta   90.00
_cell.angle_gamma   90.00
#
_symmetry.space_group_name_H-M   'P 1'
#
loop_
_entity.id
_entity.type
_entity.pdbx_description
1 polymer ?
#
loop_
_entity_poly.entity_id
_entity_poly.type
_entity_poly.pdbx_seq_one_letter_code
_entity_poly.pdbx_strand_id
1 'polypeptide(L)'
;SSLLLMAGITLTVGLCRRFTRRRLRSHQRLCTFLLEMLSTFQICACTNELCLLGNVEPKPHTALTLTYGFTVLHGWTLTGSTCNPCGTLQPMWGGGISVKMGGLKIGAQFVAAVLARVFMHFIWSLEMAEPHFGALSQGCGNPMQTTEVQAFCIELLFSVVFQLTILRVESVNPKYKVHLIALLITMLVYAGGNLTGAIFNPALAFSLHAHCFYEKFWSYSLVYWIAPSLGKFFILYLF
;
A
#
# COMPACT_ATOMS: atom_id res chain seq x y z
N SER A 1 7.63 21.49 -0.29
CA SER A 1 8.48 20.29 -0.09
C SER A 1 7.59 19.04 -0.01
N SER A 2 8.10 17.89 -0.47
CA SER A 2 7.38 16.60 -0.49
C SER A 2 6.88 16.14 0.88
N LEU A 3 7.67 16.36 1.94
CA LEU A 3 7.25 16.01 3.31
C LEU A 3 6.02 16.80 3.78
N LEU A 4 5.93 18.09 3.44
CA LEU A 4 4.77 18.91 3.77
C LEU A 4 3.53 18.45 3.01
N LEU A 5 3.68 18.05 1.74
CA LEU A 5 2.61 17.47 0.94
C LEU A 5 2.07 16.19 1.60
N MET A 6 2.95 15.23 1.94
CA MET A 6 2.55 13.96 2.55
C MET A 6 1.94 14.14 3.96
N ALA A 7 2.45 15.09 4.74
CA ALA A 7 1.86 15.48 6.02
C ALA A 7 0.45 16.08 5.82
N GLY A 8 0.30 16.98 4.84
CA GLY A 8 -0.99 17.57 4.47
C GLY A 8 -2.02 16.53 4.02
N ILE A 9 -1.60 15.55 3.21
CA ILE A 9 -2.44 14.41 2.80
C ILE A 9 -2.90 13.63 4.04
N THR A 10 -1.96 13.27 4.93
CA THR A 10 -2.26 12.49 6.13
C THR A 10 -3.22 13.23 7.07
N LEU A 11 -3.01 14.52 7.28
CA LEU A 11 -3.89 15.36 8.12
C LEU A 11 -5.30 15.45 7.51
N THR A 12 -5.39 15.74 6.22
CA THR A 12 -6.67 15.87 5.50
C THR A 12 -7.45 14.56 5.54
N VAL A 13 -6.80 13.44 5.23
CA VAL A 13 -7.41 12.11 5.31
C VAL A 13 -7.86 11.79 6.74
N GLY A 14 -7.07 12.12 7.75
CA GLY A 14 -7.45 11.96 9.16
C GLY A 14 -8.72 12.72 9.53
N LEU A 15 -8.84 13.97 9.09
CA LEU A 15 -10.03 14.80 9.28
C LEU A 15 -11.25 14.22 8.55
N CYS A 16 -11.10 13.83 7.28
CA CYS A 16 -12.16 13.21 6.48
C CYS A 16 -12.63 11.88 7.10
N ARG A 17 -11.71 11.04 7.59
CA ARG A 17 -12.03 9.78 8.29
C ARG A 17 -12.84 10.05 9.55
N ARG A 18 -12.43 11.04 10.37
CA ARG A 18 -13.15 11.42 11.60
C ARG A 18 -14.55 11.93 11.30
N PHE A 19 -14.69 12.76 10.26
CA PHE A 19 -15.99 13.26 9.81
C PHE A 19 -16.90 12.12 9.30
N THR A 20 -16.36 11.24 8.46
CA THR A 20 -17.05 10.06 7.92
C THR A 20 -17.59 9.17 9.04
N ARG A 21 -16.77 8.83 10.04
CA ARG A 21 -17.21 8.03 11.21
C ARG A 21 -18.34 8.69 11.99
N ARG A 22 -18.31 10.02 12.13
CA ARG A 22 -19.33 10.76 12.88
C ARG A 22 -20.65 10.86 12.12
N ARG A 23 -20.61 11.17 10.82
CA ARG A 23 -21.81 11.43 10.01
C ARG A 23 -22.48 10.18 9.48
N LEU A 24 -21.70 9.13 9.18
CA LEU A 24 -22.21 7.93 8.50
C LEU A 24 -22.29 6.71 9.41
N ARG A 25 -22.33 6.93 10.73
CA ARG A 25 -22.43 5.85 11.73
C ARG A 25 -23.66 4.95 11.51
N SER A 26 -24.77 5.50 11.04
CA SER A 26 -25.99 4.76 10.69
C SER A 26 -25.88 3.99 9.38
N HIS A 27 -25.05 4.46 8.43
CA HIS A 27 -24.86 3.85 7.12
C HIS A 27 -23.56 3.03 7.06
N GLN A 28 -23.54 1.89 7.75
CA GLN A 28 -22.34 1.07 7.96
C GLN A 28 -21.58 0.75 6.66
N ARG A 29 -22.26 0.33 5.59
CA ARG A 29 -21.60 -0.01 4.31
C ARG A 29 -20.89 1.20 3.71
N LEU A 30 -21.58 2.34 3.60
CA LEU A 30 -21.00 3.56 3.05
C LEU A 30 -19.84 4.07 3.91
N CYS A 31 -19.99 4.00 5.24
CA CYS A 31 -18.93 4.35 6.17
C CYS A 31 -17.69 3.47 5.96
N THR A 32 -17.85 2.15 5.88
CA THR A 32 -16.74 1.22 5.62
C THR A 32 -16.08 1.49 4.27
N PHE A 33 -16.86 1.69 3.21
CA PHE A 33 -16.35 2.01 1.88
C PHE A 33 -15.47 3.27 1.91
N LEU A 34 -15.99 4.38 2.44
CA LEU A 34 -15.26 5.64 2.48
C LEU A 34 -14.02 5.56 3.38
N LEU A 35 -14.09 4.84 4.50
CA LEU A 35 -12.93 4.66 5.36
C LEU A 35 -11.83 3.84 4.69
N GLU A 36 -12.15 2.74 4.00
CA GLU A 36 -11.16 2.00 3.20
C GLU A 36 -10.60 2.85 2.07
N MET A 37 -11.47 3.57 1.35
CA MET A 37 -11.06 4.41 0.23
C MET A 37 -10.08 5.50 0.69
N LEU A 38 -10.44 6.28 1.72
CA LEU A 38 -9.60 7.36 2.24
C LEU A 38 -8.25 6.83 2.75
N SER A 39 -8.23 5.67 3.38
CA SER A 39 -7.00 5.08 3.93
C SER A 39 -6.07 4.56 2.86
N THR A 40 -6.64 3.84 1.90
CA THR A 40 -5.87 3.31 0.77
C THR A 40 -5.36 4.45 -0.09
N PHE A 41 -6.11 5.55 -0.21
CA PHE A 41 -5.68 6.77 -0.88
C PHE A 41 -4.45 7.35 -0.18
N GLN A 42 -4.48 7.48 1.15
CA GLN A 42 -3.32 7.99 1.90
C GLN A 42 -2.08 7.13 1.68
N ILE A 43 -2.19 5.80 1.79
CA ILE A 43 -1.07 4.89 1.54
C ILE A 43 -0.57 5.06 0.10
N CYS A 44 -1.45 4.97 -0.89
CA CYS A 44 -1.06 5.05 -2.30
C CYS A 44 -0.44 6.41 -2.65
N ALA A 45 -1.01 7.52 -2.21
CA ALA A 45 -0.52 8.86 -2.51
C ALA A 45 0.84 9.12 -1.84
N CYS A 46 0.98 8.75 -0.55
CA CYS A 46 2.25 8.87 0.14
C CYS A 46 3.31 7.95 -0.48
N THR A 47 2.99 6.71 -0.83
CA THR A 47 3.97 5.81 -1.45
C THR A 47 4.40 6.28 -2.84
N ASN A 48 3.50 6.85 -3.65
CA ASN A 48 3.88 7.49 -4.92
C ASN A 48 4.96 8.56 -4.69
N GLU A 49 4.74 9.46 -3.73
CA GLU A 49 5.72 10.50 -3.38
C GLU A 49 7.02 9.91 -2.82
N LEU A 50 6.94 8.85 -2.00
CA LEU A 50 8.12 8.14 -1.48
C LEU A 50 8.95 7.49 -2.58
N CYS A 51 8.32 6.89 -3.60
CA CYS A 51 9.03 6.33 -4.74
C CYS A 51 9.81 7.42 -5.48
N LEU A 52 9.24 8.61 -5.61
CA LEU A 52 9.92 9.76 -6.22
C LEU A 52 11.11 10.23 -5.36
N LEU A 53 10.91 10.34 -4.05
CA LEU A 53 11.98 10.69 -3.09
C LEU A 53 13.08 9.62 -3.00
N GLY A 54 12.75 8.35 -3.27
CA GLY A 54 13.71 7.25 -3.29
C GLY A 54 14.78 7.40 -4.38
N ASN A 55 14.55 8.28 -5.37
CA ASN A 55 15.50 8.61 -6.41
C ASN A 55 16.46 9.76 -6.04
N VAL A 56 16.25 10.43 -4.90
CA VAL A 56 17.06 11.56 -4.42
C VAL A 56 18.20 11.06 -3.50
N GLU A 57 19.40 11.60 -3.65
CA GLU A 57 20.56 11.28 -2.80
C GLU A 57 20.41 11.88 -1.38
N PRO A 58 20.94 11.24 -0.32
CA PRO A 58 21.71 9.99 -0.32
C PRO A 58 20.82 8.73 -0.30
N LYS A 59 21.06 7.82 -1.25
CA LYS A 59 20.46 6.46 -1.28
C LYS A 59 21.30 5.47 -0.46
N PRO A 60 20.72 4.40 0.10
CA PRO A 60 19.29 4.09 0.25
C PRO A 60 18.71 4.58 1.59
N HIS A 61 19.54 5.11 2.49
CA HIS A 61 19.17 5.37 3.89
C HIS A 61 17.99 6.33 4.03
N THR A 62 17.96 7.41 3.25
CA THR A 62 16.86 8.40 3.30
C THR A 62 15.52 7.75 2.94
N ALA A 63 15.48 6.98 1.86
CA ALA A 63 14.26 6.29 1.41
C ALA A 63 13.76 5.28 2.45
N LEU A 64 14.67 4.54 3.09
CA LEU A 64 14.33 3.56 4.13
C LEU A 64 13.84 4.26 5.41
N THR A 65 14.49 5.34 5.84
CA THR A 65 14.05 6.14 7.00
C THR A 65 12.66 6.72 6.77
N LEU A 66 12.39 7.25 5.58
CA LEU A 66 11.07 7.76 5.21
C LEU A 66 10.03 6.63 5.13
N THR A 67 10.39 5.48 4.54
CA THR A 67 9.53 4.29 4.50
C THR A 67 9.13 3.87 5.91
N TYR A 68 10.09 3.78 6.83
CA TYR A 68 9.82 3.48 8.23
C TYR A 68 8.87 4.52 8.85
N GLY A 69 9.23 5.80 8.77
CA GLY A 69 8.48 6.89 9.40
C GLY A 69 7.03 6.99 8.91
N PHE A 70 6.83 6.92 7.59
CA PHE A 70 5.48 6.96 7.02
C PHE A 70 4.71 5.67 7.27
N THR A 71 5.35 4.51 7.33
CA THR A 71 4.66 3.26 7.70
C THR A 71 4.16 3.32 9.15
N VAL A 72 4.96 3.88 10.09
CA VAL A 72 4.50 4.15 11.47
C VAL A 72 3.30 5.10 11.46
N LEU A 73 3.40 6.21 10.71
CA LEU A 73 2.34 7.20 10.61
C LEU A 73 1.04 6.61 10.04
N HIS A 74 1.12 5.77 9.01
CA HIS A 74 -0.01 5.03 8.47
C HIS A 74 -0.61 4.08 9.51
N GLY A 75 0.22 3.35 10.25
CA GLY A 75 -0.22 2.46 11.32
C GLY A 75 -1.03 3.17 12.42
N TRP A 76 -0.66 4.40 12.77
CA TRP A 76 -1.41 5.20 13.75
C TRP A 76 -2.67 5.84 13.18
N THR A 77 -2.63 6.36 11.96
CA THR A 77 -3.73 7.16 11.38
C THR A 77 -4.83 6.31 10.75
N LEU A 78 -4.48 5.10 10.28
CA LEU A 78 -5.35 4.25 9.46
C LEU A 78 -5.98 3.08 10.22
N THR A 79 -6.00 3.14 11.56
CA THR A 79 -6.60 2.10 12.42
C THR A 79 -8.02 1.69 11.98
N GLY A 80 -8.26 0.38 11.96
CA GLY A 80 -9.52 -0.23 11.52
C GLY A 80 -9.75 -0.28 10.01
N SER A 81 -8.77 0.10 9.19
CA SER A 81 -8.78 -0.09 7.74
C SER A 81 -7.73 -1.12 7.34
N THR A 82 -8.02 -1.91 6.30
CA THR A 82 -7.15 -2.98 5.81
C THR A 82 -6.20 -2.47 4.75
N CYS A 83 -6.67 -1.59 3.85
CA CYS A 83 -5.89 -0.92 2.82
C CYS A 83 -5.11 -1.84 1.86
N ASN A 84 -5.47 -3.13 1.83
CA ASN A 84 -4.81 -4.16 1.05
C ASN A 84 -5.85 -5.23 0.67
N PRO A 85 -6.07 -5.48 -0.64
CA PRO A 85 -6.98 -6.53 -1.09
C PRO A 85 -6.65 -7.91 -0.52
N CYS A 86 -5.37 -8.30 -0.46
CA CYS A 86 -4.94 -9.58 0.12
C CYS A 86 -5.30 -9.69 1.61
N GLY A 87 -5.13 -8.60 2.37
CA GLY A 87 -5.55 -8.55 3.77
C GLY A 87 -7.07 -8.58 3.96
N THR A 88 -7.84 -8.25 2.92
CA THR A 88 -9.30 -8.32 2.93
C THR A 88 -9.80 -9.70 2.52
N LEU A 89 -9.13 -10.34 1.55
CA LEU A 89 -9.43 -11.69 1.09
C LEU A 89 -9.27 -12.73 2.21
N GLN A 90 -8.26 -12.58 3.06
CA GLN A 90 -8.01 -13.54 4.14
C GLN A 90 -9.21 -13.73 5.10
N PRO A 91 -9.77 -12.69 5.73
CA PRO A 91 -10.98 -12.85 6.54
C PRO A 91 -12.23 -13.18 5.70
N MET A 92 -12.25 -12.93 4.39
CA MET A 92 -13.35 -13.43 3.53
C MET A 92 -13.29 -14.95 3.39
N TRP A 93 -12.12 -15.51 3.11
CA TRP A 93 -11.90 -16.95 2.99
C TRP A 93 -12.11 -17.69 4.32
N GLY A 94 -11.67 -17.08 5.42
CA GLY A 94 -11.86 -17.63 6.78
C GLY A 94 -13.25 -17.38 7.36
N GLY A 95 -14.20 -16.81 6.61
CA GLY A 95 -15.57 -16.54 7.07
C GLY A 95 -15.72 -15.40 8.09
N GLY A 96 -14.65 -14.68 8.41
CA GLY A 96 -14.65 -13.54 9.33
C GLY A 96 -15.36 -12.29 8.81
N ILE A 97 -15.51 -12.13 7.48
CA ILE A 97 -16.36 -11.11 6.85
C ILE A 97 -17.17 -11.68 5.68
N SER A 98 -18.38 -11.18 5.48
CA SER A 98 -19.20 -11.57 4.32
C SER A 98 -18.54 -11.19 2.99
N VAL A 99 -18.75 -12.01 1.94
CA VAL A 99 -18.23 -11.75 0.58
C VAL A 99 -18.65 -10.37 0.06
N LYS A 100 -19.89 -9.95 0.32
CA LYS A 100 -20.40 -8.61 -0.07
C LYS A 100 -19.62 -7.48 0.60
N MET A 101 -19.32 -7.60 1.90
CA MET A 101 -18.53 -6.59 2.62
C MET A 101 -17.08 -6.58 2.16
N GLY A 102 -16.49 -7.76 1.96
CA GLY A 102 -15.15 -7.90 1.43
C GLY A 102 -14.98 -7.29 0.04
N GLY A 103 -15.90 -7.58 -0.88
CA GLY A 103 -15.95 -6.96 -2.21
C GLY A 103 -16.10 -5.44 -2.16
N LEU A 104 -16.91 -4.91 -1.22
CA LEU A 104 -17.03 -3.46 -1.01
C LEU A 104 -15.71 -2.82 -0.59
N LYS A 105 -14.97 -3.46 0.33
CA LYS A 105 -13.66 -3.00 0.79
C LYS A 105 -12.61 -3.04 -0.33
N ILE A 106 -12.56 -4.13 -1.09
CA ILE A 106 -11.64 -4.29 -2.23
C ILE A 106 -11.94 -3.25 -3.31
N GLY A 107 -13.22 -3.04 -3.64
CA GLY A 107 -13.64 -1.99 -4.57
C GLY A 107 -13.20 -0.60 -4.10
N ALA A 108 -13.39 -0.28 -2.83
CA ALA A 108 -12.93 0.98 -2.24
C ALA A 108 -11.40 1.17 -2.36
N GLN A 109 -10.63 0.09 -2.14
CA GLN A 109 -9.17 0.09 -2.23
C GLN A 109 -8.69 0.38 -3.67
N PHE A 110 -9.31 -0.23 -4.68
CA PHE A 110 -8.96 0.05 -6.09
C PHE A 110 -9.41 1.43 -6.56
N VAL A 111 -10.59 1.90 -6.14
CA VAL A 111 -11.02 3.28 -6.42
C VAL A 111 -10.01 4.27 -5.85
N ALA A 112 -9.57 4.05 -4.61
CA ALA A 112 -8.56 4.88 -3.98
C ALA A 112 -7.20 4.84 -4.68
N ALA A 113 -6.77 3.67 -5.17
CA ALA A 113 -5.55 3.52 -5.94
C ALA A 113 -5.58 4.38 -7.23
N VAL A 114 -6.70 4.39 -7.95
CA VAL A 114 -6.88 5.25 -9.13
C VAL A 114 -6.87 6.73 -8.74
N LEU A 115 -7.64 7.10 -7.71
CA LEU A 115 -7.71 8.49 -7.24
C LEU A 115 -6.34 9.00 -6.78
N ALA A 116 -5.59 8.20 -6.06
CA ALA A 116 -4.24 8.54 -5.59
C ALA A 116 -3.30 8.76 -6.77
N ARG A 117 -3.29 7.86 -7.76
CA ARG A 117 -2.46 8.04 -8.97
C ARG A 117 -2.81 9.32 -9.72
N VAL A 118 -4.10 9.55 -10.00
CA VAL A 118 -4.55 10.76 -10.71
C VAL A 118 -4.16 12.02 -9.94
N PHE A 119 -4.41 12.03 -8.63
CA PHE A 119 -4.06 13.14 -7.76
C PHE A 119 -2.55 13.41 -7.75
N MET A 120 -1.71 12.38 -7.60
CA MET A 120 -0.26 12.56 -7.53
C MET A 120 0.34 12.98 -8.86
N HIS A 121 -0.13 12.43 -9.98
CA HIS A 121 0.28 12.91 -11.30
C HIS A 121 -0.09 14.38 -11.53
N PHE A 122 -1.27 14.81 -11.07
CA PHE A 122 -1.63 16.22 -11.09
C PHE A 122 -0.68 17.05 -10.22
N ILE A 123 -0.40 16.65 -8.98
CA ILE A 123 0.53 17.37 -8.11
C ILE A 123 1.93 17.47 -8.71
N TRP A 124 2.45 16.39 -9.30
CA TRP A 124 3.76 16.40 -9.95
C TRP A 124 3.79 17.30 -11.19
N SER A 125 2.68 17.42 -11.93
CA SER A 125 2.58 18.34 -13.08
C SER A 125 2.70 19.82 -12.69
N LEU A 126 2.49 20.15 -11.41
CA LEU A 126 2.65 21.51 -10.91
C LEU A 126 4.10 21.85 -10.56
N GLU A 127 5.01 20.87 -10.57
CA GLU A 127 6.45 21.03 -10.35
C GLU A 127 6.81 21.88 -9.10
N MET A 128 6.02 21.75 -8.03
CA MET A 128 6.13 22.62 -6.83
C MET A 128 7.29 22.25 -5.88
N ALA A 129 8.01 21.16 -6.16
CA ALA A 129 9.15 20.71 -5.37
C ALA A 129 10.22 20.15 -6.30
N GLU A 130 11.50 20.23 -5.91
CA GLU A 130 12.60 19.75 -6.74
C GLU A 130 12.43 18.32 -7.27
N PRO A 131 11.95 17.34 -6.48
CA PRO A 131 11.72 15.98 -7.00
C PRO A 131 10.64 15.89 -8.08
N HIS A 132 9.76 16.90 -8.21
CA HIS A 132 8.64 16.89 -9.15
C HIS A 132 9.08 17.28 -10.57
N PHE A 133 10.17 18.03 -10.72
CA PHE A 133 10.65 18.47 -12.03
C PHE A 133 10.94 17.28 -12.94
N GLY A 134 10.23 17.21 -14.08
CA GLY A 134 10.40 16.14 -15.05
C GLY A 134 9.95 14.74 -14.57
N ALA A 135 9.33 14.61 -13.39
CA ALA A 135 8.87 13.33 -12.85
C ALA A 135 7.89 12.61 -13.78
N LEU A 136 7.02 13.37 -14.46
CA LEU A 136 6.08 12.83 -15.45
C LEU A 136 6.75 12.42 -16.76
N SER A 137 7.87 13.07 -17.11
CA SER A 137 8.60 12.84 -18.36
C SER A 137 9.53 11.63 -18.33
N GLN A 138 9.93 11.17 -17.14
CA GLN A 138 10.75 9.96 -16.97
C GLN A 138 10.06 8.67 -17.43
N GLY A 139 8.76 8.72 -17.75
CA GLY A 139 7.99 7.55 -18.14
C GLY A 139 7.92 6.51 -17.02
N CYS A 140 7.27 5.38 -17.28
CA CYS A 140 7.32 4.30 -16.31
C CYS A 140 8.46 3.32 -16.61
N GLY A 141 9.43 3.22 -15.71
CA GLY A 141 10.40 2.13 -15.70
C GLY A 141 9.73 0.81 -15.30
N ASN A 142 10.10 -0.30 -15.94
CA ASN A 142 9.64 -1.63 -15.53
C ASN A 142 10.08 -1.89 -14.07
N PRO A 143 9.16 -2.01 -13.10
CA PRO A 143 9.54 -2.20 -11.69
C PRO A 143 10.07 -3.61 -11.41
N MET A 144 9.84 -4.57 -12.31
CA MET A 144 10.47 -5.88 -12.25
C MET A 144 11.86 -5.82 -12.87
N GLN A 145 12.88 -5.82 -12.02
CA GLN A 145 14.29 -5.92 -12.40
C GLN A 145 14.79 -7.38 -12.39
N THR A 146 13.86 -8.33 -12.41
CA THR A 146 14.12 -9.78 -12.32
C THR A 146 13.19 -10.55 -13.27
N THR A 147 13.38 -11.87 -13.38
CA THR A 147 12.45 -12.73 -14.13
C THR A 147 11.08 -12.77 -13.45
N GLU A 148 10.01 -13.04 -14.22
CA GLU A 148 8.65 -13.15 -13.70
C GLU A 148 8.53 -14.18 -12.57
N VAL A 149 9.17 -15.35 -12.74
CA VAL A 149 9.17 -16.42 -11.73
C VAL A 149 9.87 -15.97 -10.44
N GLN A 150 11.01 -15.28 -10.55
CA GLN A 150 11.70 -14.73 -9.37
C GLN A 150 10.84 -13.67 -8.69
N ALA A 151 10.24 -12.75 -9.44
CA ALA A 151 9.38 -11.71 -8.90
C ALA A 151 8.16 -12.30 -8.18
N PHE A 152 7.53 -13.31 -8.76
CA PHE A 152 6.44 -14.07 -8.15
C PHE A 152 6.86 -14.69 -6.81
N CYS A 153 8.00 -15.40 -6.78
CA CYS A 153 8.50 -16.02 -5.57
C CYS A 153 8.84 -15.01 -4.47
N ILE A 154 9.41 -13.86 -4.83
CA ILE A 154 9.75 -12.77 -3.90
C ILE A 154 8.47 -12.18 -3.28
N GLU A 155 7.50 -11.79 -4.09
CA GLU A 155 6.24 -11.19 -3.62
C GLU A 155 5.40 -12.20 -2.80
N LEU A 156 5.42 -13.49 -3.18
CA LEU A 156 4.83 -14.56 -2.40
C LEU A 156 5.50 -14.68 -1.02
N LEU A 157 6.83 -14.80 -0.99
CA LEU A 157 7.61 -14.91 0.25
C LEU A 157 7.38 -13.71 1.17
N PHE A 158 7.42 -12.50 0.63
CA PHE A 158 7.19 -11.27 1.39
C PHE A 158 5.79 -11.23 1.98
N SER A 159 4.76 -11.63 1.22
CA SER A 159 3.39 -11.73 1.74
C SER A 159 3.26 -12.76 2.87
N VAL A 160 3.89 -13.93 2.74
CA VAL A 160 3.95 -14.98 3.77
C VAL A 160 4.63 -14.47 5.04
N VAL A 161 5.84 -13.92 4.92
CA VAL A 161 6.60 -13.38 6.06
C VAL A 161 5.82 -12.27 6.73
N PHE A 162 5.29 -11.32 5.96
CA PHE A 162 4.47 -10.23 6.48
C PHE A 162 3.27 -10.75 7.27
N GLN A 163 2.50 -11.69 6.70
CA GLN A 163 1.32 -12.22 7.37
C GLN A 163 1.66 -13.06 8.61
N LEU A 164 2.70 -13.87 8.55
CA LEU A 164 3.17 -14.64 9.70
C LEU A 164 3.57 -13.71 10.84
N THR A 165 4.33 -12.64 10.55
CA THR A 165 4.69 -11.66 11.57
C THR A 165 3.45 -10.98 12.14
N ILE A 166 2.47 -10.57 11.33
CA ILE A 166 1.22 -9.96 11.80
C ILE A 166 0.51 -10.85 12.82
N LEU A 167 0.43 -12.16 12.56
CA LEU A 167 -0.13 -13.13 13.52
C LEU A 167 0.71 -13.24 14.80
N ARG A 168 2.04 -13.31 14.67
CA ARG A 168 2.94 -13.42 15.84
C ARG A 168 2.95 -12.18 16.73
N VAL A 169 2.73 -11.00 16.16
CA VAL A 169 2.68 -9.74 16.92
C VAL A 169 1.24 -9.33 17.25
N GLU A 170 0.26 -10.22 17.11
CA GLU A 170 -1.14 -9.88 17.36
C GLU A 170 -1.39 -9.45 18.81
N SER A 171 -0.80 -10.17 19.76
CA SER A 171 -0.89 -9.92 21.21
C SER A 171 0.03 -8.80 21.72
N VAL A 172 0.92 -8.28 20.87
CA VAL A 172 1.83 -7.19 21.24
C VAL A 172 1.05 -5.89 21.37
N ASN A 173 1.42 -5.07 22.36
CA ASN A 173 0.80 -3.77 22.58
C ASN A 173 0.76 -2.95 21.27
N PRO A 174 -0.40 -2.36 20.89
CA PRO A 174 -0.55 -1.63 19.63
C PRO A 174 0.51 -0.54 19.40
N LYS A 175 1.00 0.11 20.49
CA LYS A 175 2.06 1.12 20.41
C LYS A 175 3.35 0.55 19.81
N TYR A 176 3.76 -0.65 20.23
CA TYR A 176 4.96 -1.32 19.73
C TYR A 176 4.70 -2.09 18.42
N LYS A 177 3.51 -2.67 18.28
CA LYS A 177 3.09 -3.41 17.08
C LYS A 177 3.27 -2.60 15.81
N VAL A 178 2.90 -1.32 15.83
CA VAL A 178 3.08 -0.41 14.68
C VAL A 178 4.54 -0.27 14.28
N HIS A 179 5.46 -0.13 15.25
CA HIS A 179 6.89 -0.04 14.97
C HIS A 179 7.48 -1.36 14.47
N LEU A 180 7.03 -2.50 14.98
CA LEU A 180 7.46 -3.82 14.50
C LEU A 180 7.04 -4.04 13.04
N ILE A 181 5.80 -3.69 12.69
CA ILE A 181 5.29 -3.77 11.33
C ILE A 181 6.07 -2.82 10.41
N ALA A 182 6.31 -1.57 10.85
CA ALA A 182 7.06 -0.60 10.07
C ALA A 182 8.50 -1.04 9.83
N LEU A 183 9.17 -1.60 10.85
CA LEU A 183 10.50 -2.17 10.71
C LEU A 183 10.51 -3.33 9.72
N LEU A 184 9.54 -4.25 9.83
CA LEU A 184 9.42 -5.37 8.90
C LEU A 184 9.25 -4.89 7.46
N ILE A 185 8.31 -3.99 7.19
CA ILE A 185 8.08 -3.45 5.84
C ILE A 185 9.37 -2.79 5.32
N THR A 186 10.05 -2.00 6.16
CA THR A 186 11.32 -1.36 5.78
C THR A 186 12.40 -2.38 5.43
N MET A 187 12.49 -3.48 6.17
CA MET A 187 13.43 -4.58 5.88
C MET A 187 13.08 -5.32 4.59
N LEU A 188 11.79 -5.57 4.31
CA LEU A 188 11.35 -6.19 3.06
C LEU A 188 11.63 -5.27 1.85
N VAL A 189 11.39 -3.97 2.00
CA VAL A 189 11.75 -2.95 0.99
C VAL A 189 13.26 -2.89 0.78
N TYR A 190 14.07 -2.97 1.84
CA TYR A 190 15.51 -3.07 1.71
C TYR A 190 15.95 -4.34 0.97
N ALA A 191 15.32 -5.48 1.26
CA ALA A 191 15.71 -6.78 0.72
C ALA A 191 15.28 -7.00 -0.75
N GLY A 192 14.14 -6.45 -1.17
CA GLY A 192 13.60 -6.71 -2.51
C GLY A 192 12.96 -5.52 -3.21
N GLY A 193 13.05 -4.31 -2.65
CA GLY A 193 12.48 -3.10 -3.24
C GLY A 193 13.06 -2.77 -4.61
N ASN A 194 14.35 -3.02 -4.82
CA ASN A 194 14.99 -2.87 -6.14
C ASN A 194 14.68 -4.01 -7.12
N LEU A 195 14.13 -5.14 -6.66
CA LEU A 195 13.82 -6.32 -7.48
C LEU A 195 12.37 -6.32 -7.98
N THR A 196 11.42 -6.01 -7.09
CA THR A 196 9.98 -6.04 -7.36
C THR A 196 9.22 -4.81 -6.84
N GLY A 197 9.87 -3.93 -6.10
CA GLY A 197 9.20 -2.87 -5.33
C GLY A 197 8.75 -3.30 -3.92
N ALA A 198 8.77 -4.61 -3.61
CA ALA A 198 8.33 -5.18 -2.33
C ALA A 198 6.92 -4.72 -1.94
N ILE A 199 5.93 -4.96 -2.81
CA ILE A 199 4.62 -4.29 -2.70
C ILE A 199 3.60 -5.11 -1.89
N PHE A 200 3.47 -6.41 -2.18
CA PHE A 200 2.57 -7.39 -1.56
C PHE A 200 1.14 -6.88 -1.26
N ASN A 201 0.68 -5.93 -2.08
CA ASN A 201 -0.58 -5.21 -1.96
C ASN A 201 -1.11 -4.86 -3.35
N PRO A 202 -2.14 -5.58 -3.85
CA PRO A 202 -2.65 -5.41 -5.21
C PRO A 202 -3.15 -3.98 -5.50
N ALA A 203 -3.74 -3.29 -4.52
CA ALA A 203 -4.23 -1.93 -4.72
C ALA A 203 -3.08 -0.93 -4.81
N LEU A 204 -2.06 -1.09 -3.96
CA LEU A 204 -0.85 -0.26 -4.01
C LEU A 204 -0.07 -0.48 -5.32
N ALA A 205 0.12 -1.74 -5.73
CA ALA A 205 0.75 -2.08 -7.01
C ALA A 205 -0.01 -1.45 -8.18
N PHE A 206 -1.36 -1.43 -8.11
CA PHE A 206 -2.18 -0.86 -9.17
C PHE A 206 -2.07 0.67 -9.22
N SER A 207 -1.94 1.32 -8.07
CA SER A 207 -1.66 2.76 -8.01
C SER A 207 -0.30 3.10 -8.64
N LEU A 208 0.75 2.35 -8.32
CA LEU A 208 2.13 2.67 -8.71
C LEU A 208 2.48 2.23 -10.13
N HIS A 209 1.97 1.08 -10.57
CA HIS A 209 2.55 0.36 -11.72
C HIS A 209 1.58 0.07 -12.85
N ALA A 210 0.27 0.30 -12.72
CA ALA A 210 -0.69 -0.19 -13.72
C ALA A 210 -0.43 0.34 -15.15
N HIS A 211 0.05 1.58 -15.30
CA HIS A 211 0.39 2.13 -16.62
C HIS A 211 1.62 1.45 -17.26
N CYS A 212 2.51 0.91 -16.43
CA CYS A 212 3.78 0.30 -16.84
C CYS A 212 3.61 -1.10 -17.42
N PHE A 213 2.48 -1.74 -17.14
CA PHE A 213 2.20 -3.12 -17.51
C PHE A 213 1.01 -3.26 -18.46
N TYR A 214 0.67 -2.21 -19.21
CA TYR A 214 -0.46 -2.27 -20.15
C TYR A 214 -0.32 -3.43 -21.15
N GLU A 215 0.90 -3.68 -21.64
CA GLU A 215 1.20 -4.80 -22.54
C GLU A 215 1.57 -6.11 -21.82
N LYS A 216 1.72 -6.09 -20.49
CA LYS A 216 2.14 -7.23 -19.66
C LYS A 216 1.21 -7.44 -18.46
N PHE A 217 -0.08 -7.21 -18.67
CA PHE A 217 -1.09 -7.24 -17.60
C PHE A 217 -1.14 -8.59 -16.87
N TRP A 218 -0.93 -9.69 -17.59
CA TRP A 218 -0.92 -11.03 -17.01
C TRP A 218 0.28 -11.24 -16.08
N SER A 219 1.49 -10.90 -16.54
CA SER A 219 2.70 -10.94 -15.72
C SER A 219 2.54 -10.10 -14.45
N TYR A 220 2.01 -8.88 -14.59
CA TYR A 220 1.70 -8.00 -13.48
C TYR A 220 0.71 -8.63 -12.49
N SER A 221 -0.37 -9.21 -12.99
CA SER A 221 -1.41 -9.82 -12.15
C SER A 221 -0.87 -11.05 -11.42
N LEU A 222 -0.05 -11.88 -12.08
CA LEU A 222 0.60 -13.03 -11.44
C LEU A 222 1.48 -12.58 -10.27
N VAL A 223 2.35 -11.59 -10.51
CA VAL A 223 3.35 -11.14 -9.52
C VAL A 223 2.71 -10.34 -8.39
N TYR A 224 1.86 -9.36 -8.69
CA TYR A 224 1.38 -8.41 -7.68
C TYR A 224 0.00 -8.74 -7.11
N TRP A 225 -0.77 -9.61 -7.76
CA TRP A 225 -2.11 -9.99 -7.29
C TRP A 225 -2.12 -11.43 -6.78
N ILE A 226 -1.71 -12.38 -7.63
CA ILE A 226 -1.80 -13.81 -7.30
C ILE A 226 -0.77 -14.21 -6.25
N ALA A 227 0.51 -13.91 -6.44
CA ALA A 227 1.56 -14.28 -5.47
C ALA A 227 1.27 -13.78 -4.04
N PRO A 228 0.95 -12.47 -3.82
CA PRO A 228 0.61 -11.98 -2.49
C PRO A 228 -0.66 -12.60 -1.91
N SER A 229 -1.67 -12.88 -2.76
CA SER A 229 -2.92 -13.54 -2.34
C SER A 229 -2.66 -14.97 -1.88
N LEU A 230 -1.84 -15.73 -2.62
CA LEU A 230 -1.43 -17.09 -2.26
C LEU A 230 -0.67 -17.11 -0.93
N GLY A 231 0.18 -16.12 -0.68
CA GLY A 231 0.91 -16.03 0.59
C GLY A 231 -0.03 -15.91 1.81
N LYS A 232 -1.09 -15.10 1.69
CA LYS A 232 -2.15 -15.02 2.72
C LYS A 232 -2.95 -16.30 2.84
N PHE A 233 -3.27 -16.92 1.71
CA PHE A 233 -4.00 -18.18 1.64
C PHE A 233 -3.24 -19.28 2.40
N PHE A 234 -1.95 -19.48 2.10
CA PHE A 234 -1.15 -20.49 2.80
C PHE A 234 -1.11 -20.26 4.31
N ILE A 235 -0.93 -19.03 4.77
CA ILE A 235 -0.93 -18.76 6.21
C ILE A 235 -2.30 -19.05 6.85
N LEU A 236 -3.41 -18.74 6.18
CA LEU A 236 -4.76 -19.00 6.70
C LEU A 236 -5.08 -20.49 6.89
N TYR A 237 -4.54 -21.37 6.04
CA TYR A 237 -4.86 -22.80 6.09
C TYR A 237 -3.80 -23.65 6.80
N LEU A 238 -2.58 -23.12 7.00
CA LEU A 238 -1.50 -23.80 7.71
C LEU A 238 -1.44 -23.46 9.20
N PHE A 239 -2.07 -22.35 9.63
CA PHE A 239 -2.09 -21.86 11.01
C PHE A 239 -3.51 -21.47 11.41
#